data_AF-A0A380NY45-F1
#
_entry.id   AF-A0A380NY45-F1
#
_cell.length_a   1.000
_cell.length_b   1.000
_cell.length_c   1.000
_cell.angle_alpha   90.00
_cell.angle_beta   90.00
_cell.angle_gamma   90.00
#
_symmetry.space_group_name_H-M   'P 1'
#
loop_
_entity.id
_entity.type
_entity.pdbx_description
1 polymer ?
#
loop_
_entity_poly.entity_id
_entity_poly.type
_entity_poly.pdbx_seq_one_letter_code
_entity_poly.pdbx_strand_id
1 'polypeptide(L)'
;MKFVDLSTRLDDWNAFVDQNADASFTQSSQQYQLLNHRQHNPLILGLVDDDNNILIGSLLTKQSVKLGVKYNLEYGPVVNDWHADKLVDTFFAELQDYAKKHNIMFITVSPNTIYQKFDDEGTPLSEPDETVMHKMTELGYKHEPFLYGMTDTQAVPWQYVKDLTGMSADDIHKSYHKMVKQALKKQATGVHVRELGRDELPLFKRF
;
A
#
# COMPACT_ATOMS: atom_id res chain seq x y z
N MET A 1 2.39 9.90 22.62
CA MET A 1 2.84 9.43 21.29
C MET A 1 4.35 9.34 21.29
N LYS A 2 4.88 8.15 21.03
CA LYS A 2 6.33 7.89 21.00
C LYS A 2 6.72 7.30 19.65
N PHE A 3 7.72 7.87 19.00
CA PHE A 3 8.29 7.32 17.76
C PHE A 3 9.21 6.13 18.07
N VAL A 4 8.97 5.01 17.40
CA VAL A 4 9.65 3.73 17.67
C VAL A 4 9.94 2.97 16.39
N ASP A 5 10.99 2.13 16.45
CA ASP A 5 11.23 1.08 15.48
C ASP A 5 10.41 -0.17 15.86
N LEU A 6 9.48 -0.54 14.99
CA LEU A 6 8.55 -1.66 15.13
C LEU A 6 9.07 -2.92 14.41
N SER A 7 10.28 -2.90 13.84
CA SER A 7 10.86 -4.03 13.09
C SER A 7 11.05 -5.30 13.95
N THR A 8 10.99 -5.17 15.28
CA THR A 8 11.04 -6.28 16.25
C THR A 8 9.67 -6.71 16.77
N ARG A 9 8.60 -6.01 16.38
CA ARG A 9 7.20 -6.21 16.79
C ARG A 9 6.33 -6.64 15.61
N LEU A 10 6.79 -7.63 14.85
CA LEU A 10 6.16 -8.01 13.58
C LEU A 10 4.72 -8.51 13.74
N ASP A 11 4.41 -9.23 14.82
CA ASP A 11 3.05 -9.73 15.07
C ASP A 11 2.08 -8.58 15.40
N ASP A 12 2.49 -7.66 16.28
CA ASP A 12 1.71 -6.44 16.59
C ASP A 12 1.50 -5.57 15.35
N TRP A 13 2.56 -5.41 14.54
CA TRP A 13 2.50 -4.68 13.28
C TRP A 13 1.53 -5.33 12.30
N ASN A 14 1.57 -6.65 12.14
CA ASN A 14 0.65 -7.35 11.25
C ASN A 14 -0.79 -7.21 11.73
N ALA A 15 -1.03 -7.34 13.04
CA ALA A 15 -2.36 -7.15 13.62
C ALA A 15 -2.89 -5.73 13.39
N PHE A 16 -2.03 -4.71 13.46
CA PHE A 16 -2.39 -3.32 13.15
C PHE A 16 -2.73 -3.14 11.67
N VAL A 17 -1.92 -3.70 10.77
CA VAL A 17 -2.16 -3.67 9.31
C VAL A 17 -3.47 -4.37 8.97
N ASP A 18 -3.74 -5.56 9.53
CA ASP A 18 -4.92 -6.37 9.23
C ASP A 18 -6.23 -5.71 9.72
N GLN A 19 -6.17 -4.83 10.72
CA GLN A 19 -7.32 -4.07 11.21
C GLN A 19 -7.66 -2.84 10.35
N ASN A 20 -6.75 -2.43 9.47
CA ASN A 20 -6.92 -1.27 8.62
C ASN A 20 -7.34 -1.71 7.20
N ALA A 21 -8.62 -1.51 6.88
CA ALA A 21 -9.21 -1.99 5.62
C ALA A 21 -8.54 -1.44 4.36
N ASP A 22 -7.92 -0.27 4.46
CA ASP A 22 -7.24 0.39 3.35
C ASP A 22 -5.71 0.14 3.35
N ALA A 23 -5.20 -0.70 4.26
CA ALA A 23 -3.78 -1.03 4.27
C ALA A 23 -3.42 -1.93 3.08
N SER A 24 -2.33 -1.59 2.39
CA SER A 24 -1.78 -2.44 1.34
C SER A 24 -1.10 -3.66 1.92
N PHE A 25 -1.22 -4.82 1.26
CA PHE A 25 -0.48 -6.03 1.62
C PHE A 25 1.04 -5.82 1.61
N THR A 26 1.53 -4.81 0.88
CA THR A 26 2.96 -4.41 0.86
C THR A 26 3.43 -3.77 2.16
N GLN A 27 2.52 -3.42 3.06
CA GLN A 27 2.84 -2.97 4.42
C GLN A 27 2.85 -4.13 5.43
N SER A 28 2.67 -5.39 5.02
CA SER A 28 2.63 -6.55 5.93
C SER A 28 4.00 -6.99 6.49
N SER A 29 3.97 -7.78 7.56
CA SER A 29 5.17 -8.42 8.13
C SER A 29 5.82 -9.43 7.16
N GLN A 30 5.03 -10.10 6.32
CA GLN A 30 5.53 -11.04 5.31
C GLN A 30 6.29 -10.29 4.22
N GLN A 31 5.82 -9.10 3.82
CA GLN A 31 6.55 -8.23 2.90
C GLN A 31 7.87 -7.76 3.51
N TYR A 32 7.89 -7.40 4.80
CA TYR A 32 9.11 -7.05 5.52
C TYR A 32 10.14 -8.20 5.46
N GLN A 33 9.72 -9.42 5.75
CA GLN A 33 10.58 -10.61 5.68
C GLN A 33 11.10 -10.87 4.27
N LEU A 34 10.26 -10.73 3.24
CA LEU A 34 10.65 -10.87 1.84
C LEU A 34 11.71 -9.84 1.43
N LEU A 35 11.51 -8.58 1.79
CA LEU A 35 12.44 -7.49 1.51
C LEU A 35 13.78 -7.68 2.23
N ASN A 36 13.76 -8.20 3.46
CA ASN A 36 14.97 -8.56 4.20
C ASN A 36 15.73 -9.68 3.50
N HIS A 37 15.03 -10.73 3.07
CA HIS A 37 15.64 -11.83 2.31
C HIS A 37 16.27 -11.34 0.99
N ARG A 38 15.65 -10.35 0.33
CA ARG A 38 16.16 -9.70 -0.87
C ARG A 38 17.19 -8.59 -0.62
N GLN A 39 17.59 -8.38 0.64
CA GLN A 39 18.58 -7.37 1.04
C GLN A 39 18.18 -5.92 0.65
N HIS A 40 16.88 -5.62 0.65
CA HIS A 40 16.33 -4.28 0.40
C HIS A 40 16.29 -3.37 1.64
N ASN A 41 16.92 -3.80 2.74
CA ASN A 41 17.06 -3.03 3.99
C ASN A 41 15.73 -2.42 4.47
N PRO A 42 14.68 -3.24 4.71
CA PRO A 42 13.41 -2.75 5.20
C PRO A 42 13.50 -2.32 6.67
N LEU A 43 12.67 -1.34 7.05
CA LEU A 43 12.42 -0.90 8.41
C LEU A 43 10.93 -0.73 8.59
N ILE A 44 10.43 -0.85 9.83
CA ILE A 44 9.06 -0.48 10.17
C ILE A 44 9.15 0.58 11.26
N LEU A 45 8.72 1.80 10.95
CA LEU A 45 8.75 2.92 11.91
C LEU A 45 7.32 3.38 12.18
N GLY A 46 7.01 3.78 13.41
CA GLY A 46 5.66 4.21 13.77
C GLY A 46 5.58 5.00 15.06
N LEU A 47 4.39 5.54 15.33
CA LEU A 47 4.03 6.12 16.62
C LEU A 47 3.21 5.12 17.42
N VAL A 48 3.51 5.03 18.70
CA VAL A 48 2.70 4.30 19.67
C VAL A 48 2.13 5.23 20.74
N ASP A 49 1.01 4.82 21.35
CA ASP A 49 0.49 5.45 22.56
C ASP A 49 1.30 5.05 23.81
N ASP A 50 0.85 5.49 24.98
CA ASP A 50 1.54 5.24 26.26
C ASP A 50 1.45 3.77 26.70
N ASP A 51 0.47 3.02 26.17
CA ASP A 51 0.29 1.58 26.38
C ASP A 51 1.02 0.73 25.33
N ASN A 52 1.78 1.37 24.42
CA ASN A 52 2.49 0.79 23.28
C ASN A 52 1.60 0.25 22.14
N ASN A 53 0.33 0.64 22.06
CA ASN A 53 -0.50 0.35 20.89
C ASN A 53 -0.06 1.19 19.70
N ILE A 54 -0.04 0.57 18.51
CA ILE A 54 0.38 1.24 17.27
C ILE A 54 -0.75 2.18 16.82
N LEU A 55 -0.40 3.44 16.56
CA LEU A 55 -1.34 4.48 16.11
C LEU A 55 -1.23 4.75 14.61
N ILE A 56 0.00 4.74 14.11
CA ILE A 56 0.38 4.95 12.70
C ILE A 56 1.76 4.33 12.51
N GLY A 57 2.02 3.76 11.34
CA GLY A 57 3.37 3.32 10.99
C GLY A 57 3.54 3.04 9.52
N SER A 58 4.77 2.79 9.09
CA SER A 58 5.04 2.37 7.73
C SER A 58 6.22 1.40 7.68
N LEU A 59 6.03 0.34 6.90
CA LEU A 59 7.12 -0.38 6.28
C LEU A 59 7.75 0.51 5.20
N LEU A 60 9.04 0.78 5.34
CA LEU A 60 9.84 1.55 4.40
C LEU A 60 11.11 0.80 3.99
N THR A 61 11.66 1.14 2.83
CA THR A 61 12.95 0.61 2.36
C THR A 61 14.02 1.68 2.31
N LYS A 62 15.26 1.31 2.65
CA LYS A 62 16.44 2.16 2.49
C LYS A 62 17.08 1.90 1.12
N GLN A 63 17.01 2.87 0.22
CA GLN A 63 17.42 2.73 -1.17
C GLN A 63 18.60 3.64 -1.51
N SER A 64 19.66 3.07 -2.09
CA SER A 64 20.79 3.84 -2.61
C SER A 64 20.39 4.61 -3.87
N VAL A 65 20.77 5.88 -3.93
CA VAL A 65 20.61 6.78 -5.08
C VAL A 65 21.96 7.38 -5.42
N LYS A 66 22.09 8.01 -6.61
CA LYS A 66 23.37 8.52 -7.13
C LYS A 66 24.19 9.35 -6.13
N LEU A 67 23.53 10.15 -5.30
CA LEU A 67 24.19 11.08 -4.37
C LEU A 67 24.07 10.70 -2.89
N GLY A 68 23.48 9.55 -2.56
CA GLY A 68 23.29 9.14 -1.17
C GLY A 68 22.24 8.06 -1.01
N VAL A 69 21.37 8.22 -0.02
CA VAL A 69 20.35 7.23 0.33
C VAL A 69 19.02 7.92 0.55
N LYS A 70 17.93 7.29 0.11
CA LYS A 70 16.57 7.71 0.41
C LYS A 70 15.82 6.67 1.25
N TYR A 71 14.79 7.13 1.95
CA TYR A 71 13.73 6.24 2.42
C TYR A 71 12.55 6.27 1.44
N ASN A 72 11.94 5.11 1.24
CA ASN A 72 10.81 4.94 0.33
C ASN A 72 9.67 4.23 1.06
N LEU A 73 8.54 4.92 1.19
CA LEU A 73 7.30 4.45 1.80
C LEU A 73 6.30 4.17 0.67
N GLU A 74 6.26 2.92 0.21
CA GLU A 74 5.30 2.47 -0.82
C GLU A 74 4.01 1.98 -0.18
N TYR A 75 2.89 2.56 -0.59
CA TYR A 75 1.55 2.29 -0.06
C TYR A 75 1.41 2.51 1.46
N GLY A 76 2.28 3.33 2.03
CA GLY A 76 2.25 3.70 3.46
C GLY A 76 2.35 5.21 3.65
N PRO A 77 2.24 5.70 4.90
CA PRO A 77 1.97 4.94 6.12
C PRO A 77 0.57 4.31 6.18
N VAL A 78 0.44 3.28 7.00
CA VAL A 78 -0.84 2.73 7.45
C VAL A 78 -1.34 3.60 8.60
N VAL A 79 -2.51 4.20 8.40
CA VAL A 79 -3.20 5.05 9.36
C VAL A 79 -4.71 4.86 9.19
N ASN A 80 -5.46 4.84 10.29
CA ASN A 80 -6.92 4.63 10.24
C ASN A 80 -7.66 5.85 9.70
N ASP A 81 -7.10 7.04 9.88
CA ASP A 81 -7.69 8.30 9.45
C ASP A 81 -6.61 9.28 9.04
N TRP A 82 -6.55 9.60 7.75
CA TRP A 82 -5.64 10.61 7.20
C TRP A 82 -6.01 12.04 7.60
N HIS A 83 -7.22 12.28 8.13
CA HIS A 83 -7.65 13.57 8.67
C HIS A 83 -7.25 13.79 10.13
N ALA A 84 -6.60 12.80 10.78
CA ALA A 84 -6.09 12.95 12.14
C ALA A 84 -4.81 13.82 12.15
N ASP A 85 -4.97 15.13 11.91
CA ASP A 85 -3.88 16.10 11.66
C ASP A 85 -2.71 15.93 12.61
N LYS A 86 -2.96 15.98 13.93
CA LYS A 86 -1.89 15.89 14.92
C LYS A 86 -1.11 14.57 14.85
N LEU A 87 -1.77 13.45 14.55
CA LEU A 87 -1.13 12.15 14.46
C LEU A 87 -0.23 12.06 13.23
N VAL A 88 -0.77 12.45 12.07
CA VAL A 88 -0.06 12.46 10.78
C VAL A 88 1.12 13.44 10.83
N ASP A 89 0.88 14.66 11.32
CA ASP A 89 1.92 15.68 11.45
C ASP A 89 3.06 15.21 12.36
N THR A 90 2.73 14.61 13.52
CA THR A 90 3.75 14.09 14.45
C THR A 90 4.55 12.96 13.80
N PHE A 91 3.90 12.04 13.08
CA PHE A 91 4.59 10.92 12.45
C PHE A 91 5.60 11.39 11.42
N PHE A 92 5.20 12.30 10.53
CA PHE A 92 6.09 12.80 9.49
C PHE A 92 7.20 13.70 10.05
N ALA A 93 6.93 14.51 11.08
CA ALA A 93 7.96 15.30 11.74
C ALA A 93 9.05 14.40 12.37
N GLU A 94 8.64 13.37 13.12
CA GLU A 94 9.56 12.43 13.75
C GLU A 94 10.31 11.58 12.71
N LEU A 95 9.64 11.16 11.63
CA LEU A 95 10.26 10.44 10.51
C LEU A 95 11.34 11.30 9.82
N GLN A 96 11.08 12.59 9.60
CA GLN A 96 12.06 13.52 9.05
C GLN A 96 13.27 13.70 9.97
N ASP A 97 13.05 13.81 11.28
CA ASP A 97 14.14 13.94 12.25
C ASP A 97 14.95 12.64 12.39
N TYR A 98 14.29 11.49 12.32
CA TYR A 98 14.96 10.20 12.22
C TYR A 98 15.80 10.12 10.94
N ALA A 99 15.23 10.48 9.78
CA ALA A 99 15.95 10.49 8.50
C ALA A 99 17.21 11.37 8.55
N LYS A 100 17.14 12.58 9.13
CA LYS A 100 18.29 13.48 9.32
C LYS A 100 19.39 12.83 10.16
N LYS A 101 19.04 12.24 11.30
CA LYS A 101 20.00 11.55 12.20
C LYS A 101 20.69 10.37 11.51
N HIS A 102 20.03 9.75 10.53
CA HIS A 102 20.53 8.60 9.79
C HIS A 102 21.15 8.96 8.42
N ASN A 103 21.45 10.24 8.16
CA ASN A 103 22.04 10.75 6.91
C ASN A 103 21.24 10.35 5.66
N ILE A 104 19.92 10.35 5.76
CA ILE A 104 19.01 10.10 4.65
C ILE A 104 18.76 11.41 3.92
N MET A 105 18.92 11.41 2.61
CA MET A 105 18.88 12.60 1.78
C MET A 105 17.45 13.12 1.58
N PHE A 106 16.52 12.23 1.29
CA PHE A 106 15.11 12.55 1.11
C PHE A 106 14.23 11.32 1.37
N ILE A 107 12.94 11.57 1.53
CA ILE A 107 11.91 10.56 1.75
C ILE A 107 10.93 10.62 0.58
N THR A 108 10.64 9.50 -0.06
CA THR A 108 9.54 9.36 -1.03
C THR A 108 8.38 8.63 -0.36
N VAL A 109 7.16 9.11 -0.61
CA VAL A 109 5.94 8.59 0.01
C VAL A 109 4.88 8.43 -1.09
N SER A 110 4.28 7.25 -1.15
CA SER A 110 3.17 6.93 -2.04
C SER A 110 2.05 6.32 -1.20
N PRO A 111 1.21 7.14 -0.54
CA PRO A 111 0.20 6.64 0.39
C PRO A 111 -0.88 5.85 -0.35
N ASN A 112 -1.47 4.84 0.30
CA ASN A 112 -2.57 4.06 -0.27
C ASN A 112 -3.91 4.80 -0.07
N THR A 113 -4.07 5.92 -0.78
CA THR A 113 -5.23 6.82 -0.64
C THR A 113 -5.85 7.07 -2.01
N ILE A 114 -7.17 7.14 -2.07
CA ILE A 114 -7.89 7.37 -3.33
C ILE A 114 -7.96 8.86 -3.61
N TYR A 115 -7.21 9.33 -4.61
CA TYR A 115 -7.33 10.71 -5.10
C TYR A 115 -8.64 10.95 -5.86
N GLN A 116 -9.00 10.04 -6.77
CA GLN A 116 -10.21 10.19 -7.59
C GLN A 116 -10.65 8.83 -8.14
N LYS A 117 -11.95 8.64 -8.32
CA LYS A 117 -12.53 7.43 -8.92
C LYS A 117 -12.97 7.70 -10.35
N PHE A 118 -12.83 6.69 -11.21
CA PHE A 118 -13.20 6.74 -12.62
C PHE A 118 -13.97 5.47 -13.01
N ASP A 119 -14.79 5.57 -14.05
CA ASP A 119 -15.39 4.40 -14.72
C ASP A 119 -14.41 3.73 -15.71
N ASP A 120 -14.87 2.66 -16.36
CA ASP A 120 -14.10 1.86 -17.32
C ASP A 120 -13.68 2.67 -18.57
N GLU A 121 -14.38 3.78 -18.83
CA GLU A 121 -14.14 4.71 -19.94
C GLU A 121 -13.23 5.88 -19.56
N GLY A 122 -12.82 5.98 -18.29
CA GLY A 122 -11.99 7.07 -17.78
C GLY A 122 -12.77 8.35 -17.48
N THR A 123 -14.09 8.27 -17.32
CA THR A 123 -14.93 9.37 -16.87
C THR A 123 -14.86 9.48 -15.34
N PRO A 124 -14.63 10.68 -14.78
CA PRO A 124 -14.65 10.87 -13.34
C PRO A 124 -16.00 10.48 -12.71
N LEU A 125 -15.95 9.67 -11.65
CA LEU A 125 -17.10 9.31 -10.80
C LEU A 125 -17.12 10.11 -9.49
N SER A 126 -16.03 10.79 -9.15
CA SER A 126 -15.92 11.66 -7.99
C SER A 126 -15.11 12.90 -8.34
N GLU A 127 -15.27 13.95 -7.54
CA GLU A 127 -14.29 15.03 -7.49
C GLU A 127 -12.96 14.52 -6.92
N PRO A 128 -11.84 15.20 -7.22
CA PRO A 128 -10.57 14.99 -6.54
C PRO A 128 -10.65 15.18 -5.02
N ASP A 129 -10.09 14.23 -4.26
CA ASP A 129 -9.77 14.40 -2.84
C ASP A 129 -8.30 14.83 -2.68
N GLU A 130 -8.11 16.13 -2.50
CA GLU A 130 -6.79 16.76 -2.35
C GLU A 130 -6.30 16.78 -0.89
N THR A 131 -7.06 16.22 0.07
CA THR A 131 -6.75 16.33 1.50
C THR A 131 -5.33 15.86 1.82
N VAL A 132 -4.97 14.66 1.35
CA VAL A 132 -3.65 14.07 1.59
C VAL A 132 -2.57 14.87 0.87
N MET A 133 -2.85 15.36 -0.34
CA MET A 133 -1.89 16.18 -1.10
C MET A 133 -1.59 17.50 -0.39
N HIS A 134 -2.61 18.19 0.12
CA HIS A 134 -2.46 19.41 0.90
C HIS A 134 -1.70 19.15 2.20
N LYS A 135 -2.09 18.12 2.96
CA LYS A 135 -1.41 17.72 4.18
C LYS A 135 0.09 17.45 3.95
N MET A 136 0.42 16.67 2.93
CA MET A 136 1.82 16.37 2.61
C MET A 136 2.58 17.62 2.17
N THR A 137 1.93 18.54 1.46
CA THR A 137 2.51 19.84 1.07
C THR A 137 2.83 20.72 2.29
N GLU A 138 1.92 20.80 3.28
CA GLU A 138 2.15 21.50 4.55
C GLU A 138 3.36 20.93 5.31
N LEU A 139 3.57 19.61 5.23
CA LEU A 139 4.70 18.90 5.83
C LEU A 139 6.01 19.04 5.04
N GLY A 140 6.00 19.83 3.95
CA GLY A 140 7.18 20.14 3.15
C GLY A 140 7.48 19.14 2.03
N TYR A 141 6.59 18.17 1.77
CA TYR A 141 6.70 17.30 0.62
C TYR A 141 6.29 18.03 -0.66
N LYS A 142 6.82 17.56 -1.79
CA LYS A 142 6.47 18.07 -3.12
C LYS A 142 5.81 16.95 -3.89
N HIS A 143 4.59 17.18 -4.34
CA HIS A 143 3.87 16.23 -5.18
C HIS A 143 4.58 16.11 -6.54
N GLU A 144 4.79 14.89 -6.99
CA GLU A 144 5.29 14.61 -8.35
C GLU A 144 4.13 14.69 -9.36
N PRO A 145 4.36 15.06 -10.62
CA PRO A 145 3.29 15.07 -11.62
C PRO A 145 2.59 13.72 -11.72
N PHE A 146 1.27 13.73 -11.95
CA PHE A 146 0.52 12.50 -12.19
C PHE A 146 1.12 11.73 -13.38
N LEU A 147 1.47 10.47 -13.12
CA LEU A 147 2.03 9.56 -14.12
C LEU A 147 0.90 8.76 -14.79
N TYR A 148 1.05 8.55 -16.09
CA TYR A 148 0.14 7.72 -16.89
C TYR A 148 0.92 6.55 -17.49
N GLY A 149 0.28 5.39 -17.54
CA GLY A 149 0.88 4.15 -18.06
C GLY A 149 1.38 3.21 -16.97
N MET A 150 2.07 2.15 -17.38
CA MET A 150 2.60 1.12 -16.48
C MET A 150 4.02 1.49 -16.04
N THR A 151 4.31 1.26 -14.76
CA THR A 151 5.65 1.35 -14.17
C THR A 151 5.95 0.07 -13.42
N ASP A 152 7.21 -0.36 -13.45
CA ASP A 152 7.77 -1.50 -12.72
C ASP A 152 8.63 -1.07 -11.53
N THR A 153 8.83 0.24 -11.33
CA THR A 153 9.79 0.79 -10.35
C THR A 153 9.15 1.61 -9.23
N GLN A 154 7.83 1.83 -9.26
CA GLN A 154 7.12 2.66 -8.29
C GLN A 154 5.74 2.07 -7.98
N ALA A 155 5.10 2.58 -6.92
CA ALA A 155 3.70 2.30 -6.64
C ALA A 155 2.84 2.63 -7.88
N VAL A 156 1.97 1.69 -8.27
CA VAL A 156 1.07 1.85 -9.40
C VAL A 156 -0.05 2.84 -9.00
N PRO A 157 -0.21 3.98 -9.68
CA PRO A 157 -1.17 5.02 -9.30
C PRO A 157 -2.61 4.71 -9.74
N TRP A 158 -2.79 3.80 -10.71
CA TRP A 158 -4.10 3.38 -11.22
C TRP A 158 -4.41 1.96 -10.79
N GLN A 159 -5.52 1.77 -10.07
CA GLN A 159 -5.99 0.46 -9.65
C GLN A 159 -7.41 0.21 -10.17
N TYR A 160 -7.61 -0.95 -10.79
CA TYR A 160 -8.94 -1.41 -11.18
C TYR A 160 -9.55 -2.19 -10.02
N VAL A 161 -10.43 -1.54 -9.25
CA VAL A 161 -11.01 -2.10 -8.03
C VAL A 161 -12.50 -2.31 -8.21
N LYS A 162 -12.95 -3.53 -7.91
CA LYS A 162 -14.37 -3.85 -7.81
C LYS A 162 -14.76 -3.97 -6.35
N ASP A 163 -15.60 -3.07 -5.88
CA ASP A 163 -16.18 -3.17 -4.55
C ASP A 163 -17.16 -4.35 -4.50
N LEU A 164 -16.91 -5.27 -3.56
CA LEU A 164 -17.71 -6.47 -3.33
C LEU A 164 -18.57 -6.36 -2.06
N THR A 165 -18.53 -5.22 -1.36
CA THR A 165 -19.21 -5.00 -0.09
C THR A 165 -20.71 -5.25 -0.24
N GLY A 166 -21.23 -6.19 0.55
CA GLY A 166 -22.66 -6.55 0.54
C GLY A 166 -23.13 -7.32 -0.71
N MET A 167 -22.24 -7.74 -1.62
CA MET A 167 -22.61 -8.50 -2.80
C MET A 167 -22.65 -10.01 -2.53
N SER A 168 -23.70 -10.70 -2.97
CA SER A 168 -23.71 -12.16 -3.05
C SER A 168 -22.94 -12.68 -4.26
N ALA A 169 -22.64 -13.98 -4.30
CA ALA A 169 -22.03 -14.61 -5.47
C ALA A 169 -22.85 -14.40 -6.76
N ASP A 170 -24.19 -14.41 -6.63
CA ASP A 170 -25.09 -14.15 -7.75
C ASP A 170 -25.03 -12.69 -8.24
N ASP A 171 -24.88 -11.74 -7.32
CA ASP A 171 -24.73 -10.31 -7.66
C ASP A 171 -23.41 -10.06 -8.38
N ILE A 172 -22.33 -10.68 -7.89
CA ILE A 172 -21.02 -10.66 -8.54
C ILE A 172 -21.14 -11.25 -9.95
N HIS A 173 -21.81 -12.40 -10.10
CA HIS A 173 -22.01 -13.01 -11.41
C HIS A 173 -22.81 -12.11 -12.37
N LYS A 174 -23.88 -11.47 -11.88
CA LYS A 174 -24.74 -10.58 -12.68
C LYS A 174 -23.99 -9.35 -13.17
N SER A 175 -23.11 -8.79 -12.34
CA SER A 175 -22.33 -7.58 -12.64
C SER A 175 -21.25 -7.76 -13.71
N TYR A 176 -20.92 -9.00 -14.10
CA TYR A 176 -20.00 -9.21 -15.23
C TYR A 176 -20.60 -8.78 -16.58
N HIS A 177 -19.72 -8.29 -17.47
CA HIS A 177 -20.07 -8.02 -18.86
C HIS A 177 -20.68 -9.27 -19.53
N LYS A 178 -21.60 -9.07 -20.48
CA LYS A 178 -22.33 -10.15 -21.16
C LYS A 178 -21.39 -11.21 -21.76
N MET A 179 -20.27 -10.79 -22.35
CA MET A 179 -19.28 -11.69 -22.93
C MET A 179 -18.63 -12.60 -21.89
N VAL A 180 -18.31 -12.07 -20.70
CA VAL A 180 -17.73 -12.84 -19.59
C VAL A 180 -18.73 -13.89 -19.11
N LYS A 181 -20.01 -13.52 -18.91
CA LYS A 181 -21.06 -14.47 -18.53
C LYS A 181 -21.23 -15.60 -19.56
N GLN A 182 -21.15 -15.29 -20.85
CA GLN A 182 -21.20 -16.30 -21.91
C GLN A 182 -19.96 -17.20 -21.91
N ALA A 183 -18.76 -16.65 -21.68
CA ALA A 183 -17.52 -17.42 -21.58
C ALA A 183 -17.55 -18.38 -20.39
N LEU A 184 -18.00 -17.92 -19.21
CA LEU A 184 -18.16 -18.76 -18.02
C LEU A 184 -19.11 -19.93 -18.25
N LYS A 185 -20.24 -19.71 -18.96
CA LYS A 185 -21.16 -20.79 -19.34
C LYS A 185 -20.52 -21.84 -20.27
N LYS A 186 -19.61 -21.42 -21.17
CA LYS A 186 -18.89 -22.31 -22.09
C LYS A 186 -17.75 -23.09 -21.41
N GLN A 187 -17.06 -22.45 -20.47
CA GLN A 187 -15.94 -23.04 -19.70
C GLN A 187 -16.40 -24.07 -18.67
N ALA A 188 -17.69 -24.11 -18.33
CA ALA A 188 -18.27 -25.06 -17.39
C ALA A 188 -18.10 -26.55 -17.79
N THR A 189 -17.57 -26.85 -18.98
CA THR A 189 -17.25 -28.21 -19.42
C THR A 189 -15.73 -28.46 -19.39
N GLY A 190 -15.26 -29.21 -18.38
CA GLY A 190 -13.94 -29.86 -18.39
C GLY A 190 -12.76 -29.10 -17.79
N VAL A 191 -12.94 -27.87 -17.30
CA VAL A 191 -11.88 -27.12 -16.60
C VAL A 191 -12.06 -27.23 -15.09
N HIS A 192 -10.98 -27.55 -14.38
CA HIS A 192 -10.94 -27.63 -12.92
C HIS A 192 -9.90 -26.65 -12.38
N VAL A 193 -10.24 -25.98 -11.28
CA VAL A 193 -9.35 -25.08 -10.56
C VAL A 193 -8.97 -25.73 -9.23
N ARG A 194 -7.70 -25.62 -8.85
CA ARG A 194 -7.19 -26.02 -7.54
C ARG A 194 -6.09 -25.06 -7.11
N GLU A 195 -5.87 -24.96 -5.80
CA GLU A 195 -4.73 -24.23 -5.25
C GLU A 195 -3.42 -25.01 -5.50
N LEU A 196 -2.34 -24.27 -5.75
CA LEU A 196 -1.01 -24.84 -5.98
C LEU A 196 -0.19 -24.88 -4.69
N GLY A 197 0.55 -25.96 -4.48
CA GLY A 197 1.58 -26.04 -3.46
C GLY A 197 2.82 -25.20 -3.81
N ARG A 198 3.70 -24.96 -2.80
CA ARG A 198 4.95 -24.21 -3.02
C ARG A 198 5.90 -24.93 -3.99
N ASP A 199 5.95 -26.25 -3.94
CA ASP A 199 6.71 -27.13 -4.84
C ASP A 199 6.22 -27.07 -6.29
N GLU A 200 4.99 -26.59 -6.50
CA GLU A 200 4.37 -26.44 -7.82
C GLU A 200 4.55 -25.04 -8.45
N LEU A 201 5.24 -24.11 -7.78
CA LEU A 201 5.56 -22.79 -8.35
C LEU A 201 6.22 -22.84 -9.74
N PRO A 202 7.09 -23.82 -10.08
CA PRO A 202 7.61 -23.96 -11.44
C PRO A 202 6.53 -24.19 -12.50
N LEU A 203 5.39 -24.79 -12.15
CA LEU A 203 4.26 -24.95 -13.08
C LEU A 203 3.62 -23.61 -13.41
N PHE A 204 3.45 -22.74 -12.41
CA PHE A 204 2.93 -21.39 -12.62
C PHE A 204 3.83 -20.55 -13.53
N LYS A 205 5.16 -20.62 -13.34
CA LYS A 205 6.15 -19.86 -14.12
C LYS A 205 6.25 -20.29 -15.60
N ARG A 206 5.74 -21.47 -15.95
CA ARG A 206 5.94 -22.06 -17.29
C ARG A 206 5.22 -21.28 -18.40
N PHE A 207 4.23 -20.49 -18.05
CA PHE A 207 3.38 -19.72 -18.95
C PHE A 207 3.61 -18.22 -18.73
#